data_AF-A0A1T5MGR4-F1
#
_entry.id   AF-A0A1T5MGR4-F1
#
_cell.length_a   1.000
_cell.length_b   1.000
_cell.length_c   1.000
_cell.angle_alpha   90.00
_cell.angle_beta   90.00
_cell.angle_gamma   90.00
#
_symmetry.space_group_name_H-M   'P 1'
#
loop_
_entity.id
_entity.type
_entity.pdbx_description
1 polymer ?
#
loop_
_entity_poly.entity_id
_entity_poly.type
_entity_poly.pdbx_seq_one_letter_code
_entity_poly.pdbx_strand_id
1 'polypeptide(L)'
;MSHLNLYTTEEQMLQGLRLGSEHAFEAIFKKHWRPLYNQAYSKVQSREEAEEIVQSIFSTLWEKRDSFLITNLSFYLQTAVRNRVINHIRQRVTQRKYWDYYKNFIPQQKDDTENTVIYDDLSQAIEHAVSRLPKKSQQVFRLSRIEGRSTSEIANRLKLSEKAIQYHLTKSLKELRIQLRDFILAILLFIDQ
;
A
#
# COMPACT_ATOMS: atom_id res chain seq x y z
N MET A 1 -1.28 -28.31 -30.43
CA MET A 1 -1.71 -27.25 -31.37
C MET A 1 -1.40 -25.91 -30.74
N SER A 2 -0.66 -25.08 -31.46
CA SER A 2 -0.06 -23.82 -31.02
C SER A 2 -1.11 -22.75 -30.70
N HIS A 3 -1.35 -22.49 -29.42
CA HIS A 3 -2.03 -21.26 -28.98
C HIS A 3 -1.04 -20.10 -29.16
N LEU A 4 -1.07 -19.53 -30.36
CA LEU A 4 -0.34 -18.33 -30.75
C LEU A 4 -0.56 -17.24 -29.68
N ASN A 5 0.52 -16.59 -29.22
CA ASN A 5 0.46 -15.40 -28.37
C ASN A 5 -0.44 -14.35 -29.05
N LEU A 6 -1.73 -14.28 -28.68
CA LEU A 6 -2.72 -13.35 -29.23
C LEU A 6 -2.47 -11.89 -28.78
N TYR A 7 -1.56 -11.68 -27.84
CA TYR A 7 -1.21 -10.38 -27.30
C TYR A 7 0.31 -10.28 -27.13
N THR A 8 0.97 -9.55 -28.03
CA THR A 8 2.44 -9.40 -28.03
C THR A 8 2.87 -8.10 -27.36
N THR A 9 1.98 -7.11 -27.27
CA THR A 9 2.23 -5.81 -26.64
C THR A 9 1.29 -5.54 -25.46
N GLU A 10 1.72 -4.71 -24.52
CA GLU A 10 0.87 -4.29 -23.38
C GLU A 10 -0.37 -3.53 -23.82
N GLU A 11 -0.28 -2.81 -24.93
CA GLU A 11 -1.36 -2.03 -25.50
C GLU A 11 -2.49 -2.93 -26.00
N GLN A 12 -2.14 -4.03 -26.69
CA GLN A 12 -3.11 -5.06 -27.11
C GLN A 12 -3.73 -5.77 -25.90
N MET A 13 -2.92 -6.08 -24.88
CA MET A 13 -3.42 -6.68 -23.64
C MET A 13 -4.44 -5.77 -22.94
N LEU A 14 -4.14 -4.48 -22.83
CA LEU A 14 -5.02 -3.48 -22.22
C LEU A 14 -6.31 -3.28 -23.03
N GLN A 15 -6.21 -3.23 -24.36
CA GLN A 15 -7.38 -3.10 -25.22
C GLN A 15 -8.29 -4.33 -25.09
N GLY A 16 -7.72 -5.53 -25.15
CA GLY A 16 -8.47 -6.77 -24.96
C GLY A 16 -9.13 -6.84 -23.59
N LEU A 17 -8.41 -6.43 -22.54
CA LEU A 17 -8.93 -6.38 -21.17
C LEU A 17 -10.12 -5.41 -21.04
N ARG A 18 -10.06 -4.22 -21.66
CA ARG A 18 -11.16 -3.25 -21.69
C ARG A 18 -12.40 -3.75 -22.42
N LEU A 19 -12.21 -4.64 -23.39
CA LEU A 19 -13.31 -5.30 -24.10
C LEU A 19 -13.84 -6.53 -23.37
N GLY A 20 -13.34 -6.83 -22.16
CA GLY A 20 -13.75 -7.99 -21.37
C GLY A 20 -13.17 -9.33 -21.86
N SER A 21 -12.09 -9.33 -22.65
CA SER A 21 -11.45 -10.57 -23.11
C SER A 21 -10.76 -11.29 -21.96
N GLU A 22 -11.28 -12.48 -21.61
CA GLU A 22 -10.64 -13.38 -20.64
C GLU A 22 -9.24 -13.81 -21.09
N HIS A 23 -9.03 -13.99 -22.40
CA HIS A 23 -7.72 -14.35 -22.95
C HIS A 23 -6.69 -13.23 -22.76
N ALA A 24 -7.13 -11.96 -22.86
CA ALA A 24 -6.26 -10.82 -22.57
C ALA A 24 -5.87 -10.80 -21.09
N PHE A 25 -6.84 -11.02 -20.20
CA PHE A 25 -6.60 -11.11 -18.77
C PHE A 25 -5.67 -12.27 -18.40
N GLU A 26 -5.86 -13.44 -19.00
CA GLU A 26 -4.98 -14.61 -18.80
C GLU A 26 -3.54 -14.32 -19.26
N ALA A 27 -3.36 -13.65 -20.40
CA ALA A 27 -2.04 -13.26 -20.90
C ALA A 27 -1.34 -12.29 -19.93
N ILE A 28 -2.08 -11.30 -19.41
CA ILE A 28 -1.58 -10.37 -18.38
C ILE A 28 -1.21 -11.13 -17.11
N PHE A 29 -2.07 -12.04 -16.64
CA PHE A 29 -1.85 -12.85 -15.46
C PHE A 29 -0.57 -13.69 -15.60
N LYS A 30 -0.45 -14.48 -16.68
CA LYS A 30 0.74 -15.32 -16.93
C LYS A 30 2.03 -14.51 -16.97
N LYS A 31 2.00 -13.32 -17.57
CA LYS A 31 3.17 -12.44 -17.69
C LYS A 31 3.57 -11.81 -16.34
N HIS A 32 2.59 -11.37 -15.54
CA HIS A 32 2.86 -10.52 -14.39
C HIS A 32 2.72 -11.20 -13.02
N TRP A 33 2.06 -12.35 -12.91
CA TRP A 33 1.84 -13.05 -11.65
C TRP A 33 3.15 -13.30 -10.88
N ARG A 34 4.11 -13.96 -11.51
CA ARG A 34 5.36 -14.38 -10.85
C ARG A 34 6.21 -13.18 -10.39
N PRO A 35 6.44 -12.13 -11.22
CA PRO A 35 7.12 -10.92 -10.76
C PRO A 35 6.44 -10.24 -9.56
N LEU A 36 5.11 -10.07 -9.61
CA LEU A 36 4.36 -9.43 -8.53
C LEU A 36 4.39 -10.27 -7.25
N TYR A 37 4.25 -11.59 -7.37
CA TYR A 37 4.35 -12.51 -6.24
C TYR A 37 5.72 -12.44 -5.58
N ASN A 38 6.81 -12.51 -6.37
CA ASN A 38 8.16 -12.45 -5.82
C ASN A 38 8.40 -11.12 -5.08
N GLN A 39 7.90 -10.01 -5.62
CA GLN A 39 8.00 -8.72 -4.97
C GLN A 39 7.21 -8.68 -3.66
N ALA A 40 5.96 -9.13 -3.65
CA ALA A 40 5.14 -9.20 -2.43
C ALA A 40 5.80 -10.11 -1.38
N TYR A 41 6.20 -11.32 -1.77
CA TYR A 41 6.82 -12.30 -0.90
C TYR A 41 8.11 -11.78 -0.25
N SER A 42 8.97 -11.09 -1.01
CA SER A 42 10.20 -10.49 -0.49
C SER A 42 9.97 -9.50 0.67
N LYS A 43 8.75 -8.97 0.80
CA LYS A 43 8.37 -7.95 1.78
C LYS A 43 7.60 -8.54 2.95
N VAL A 44 6.64 -9.41 2.67
CA VAL A 44 5.75 -9.97 3.69
C VAL A 44 6.28 -11.27 4.30
N GLN A 45 7.21 -11.93 3.62
CA GLN A 45 7.86 -13.19 4.01
C GLN A 45 6.86 -14.30 4.40
N SER A 46 5.67 -14.24 3.81
CA SER A 46 4.59 -15.22 3.94
C SER A 46 4.04 -15.52 2.57
N ARG A 47 3.93 -16.81 2.24
CA ARG A 47 3.40 -17.28 0.96
C ARG A 47 1.92 -16.90 0.81
N GLU A 48 1.13 -17.18 1.82
CA GLU A 48 -0.32 -16.94 1.83
C GLU A 48 -0.63 -15.44 1.66
N GLU A 49 0.04 -14.59 2.43
CA GLU A 49 -0.14 -13.13 2.34
C GLU A 49 0.30 -12.59 0.97
N ALA A 50 1.38 -13.13 0.39
CA ALA A 50 1.82 -12.73 -0.94
C ALA A 50 0.84 -13.17 -2.03
N GLU A 51 0.31 -14.40 -1.96
CA GLU A 51 -0.72 -14.89 -2.88
C GLU A 51 -2.00 -14.03 -2.81
N GLU A 52 -2.47 -13.70 -1.60
CA GLU A 52 -3.65 -12.87 -1.37
C GLU A 52 -3.47 -11.44 -1.94
N ILE A 53 -2.30 -10.82 -1.69
CA ILE A 53 -1.98 -9.50 -2.23
C ILE A 53 -2.09 -9.52 -3.75
N VAL A 54 -1.44 -10.48 -4.41
CA VAL A 54 -1.42 -10.55 -5.87
C VAL A 54 -2.81 -10.87 -6.42
N GLN A 55 -3.55 -11.79 -5.80
CA GLN A 55 -4.92 -12.09 -6.15
C GLN A 55 -5.79 -10.83 -6.10
N SER A 56 -5.69 -10.03 -5.02
CA SER A 56 -6.47 -8.80 -4.87
C SER A 56 -6.20 -7.77 -5.99
N ILE A 57 -4.97 -7.72 -6.51
CA ILE A 57 -4.58 -6.83 -7.61
C ILE A 57 -5.25 -7.27 -8.90
N PHE A 58 -5.19 -8.57 -9.22
CA PHE A 58 -5.81 -9.11 -10.42
C PHE A 58 -7.35 -9.05 -10.36
N SER A 59 -7.96 -9.30 -9.20
CA SER A 59 -9.39 -9.08 -9.00
C SER A 59 -9.77 -7.62 -9.25
N THR A 60 -9.02 -6.67 -8.65
CA THR A 60 -9.26 -5.23 -8.87
C THR A 60 -9.09 -4.86 -10.34
N LEU A 61 -8.09 -5.43 -11.01
CA LEU A 61 -7.82 -5.20 -12.43
C LEU A 61 -9.01 -5.63 -13.30
N TRP A 62 -9.57 -6.81 -13.04
CA TRP A 62 -10.71 -7.35 -13.77
C TRP A 62 -12.01 -6.59 -13.47
N GLU A 63 -12.30 -6.31 -12.20
CA GLU A 63 -13.53 -5.59 -11.79
C GLU A 63 -13.60 -4.20 -12.38
N LYS A 64 -12.46 -3.49 -12.46
CA LYS A 64 -12.40 -2.10 -12.91
C LYS A 64 -11.94 -1.95 -14.37
N ARG A 65 -11.85 -3.05 -15.12
CA ARG A 65 -11.34 -3.09 -16.51
C ARG A 65 -11.97 -2.05 -17.44
N ASP A 66 -13.25 -1.76 -17.27
CA ASP A 66 -14.01 -0.82 -18.11
C ASP A 66 -13.73 0.66 -17.77
N SER A 67 -13.19 0.93 -16.58
CA SER A 67 -13.01 2.29 -16.02
C SER A 67 -11.55 2.78 -16.03
N PHE A 68 -10.60 1.92 -16.37
CA PHE A 68 -9.19 2.22 -16.23
C PHE A 68 -8.60 3.02 -17.40
N LEU A 69 -8.13 4.23 -17.10
CA LEU A 69 -7.18 5.00 -17.92
C LEU A 69 -5.74 4.56 -17.64
N ILE A 70 -5.46 3.26 -17.77
CA ILE A 70 -4.08 2.74 -17.69
C ILE A 70 -3.42 2.91 -19.06
N THR A 71 -2.32 3.66 -19.11
CA THR A 71 -1.47 3.84 -20.30
C THR A 71 -0.27 2.90 -20.30
N ASN A 72 0.18 2.46 -19.12
CA ASN A 72 1.30 1.54 -18.96
C ASN A 72 0.93 0.49 -17.91
N LEU A 73 0.71 -0.75 -18.37
CA LEU A 73 0.21 -1.85 -17.53
C LEU A 73 1.27 -2.30 -16.53
N SER A 74 2.51 -2.46 -16.98
CA SER A 74 3.64 -2.83 -16.11
C SER A 74 3.80 -1.83 -14.95
N PHE A 75 3.84 -0.54 -15.24
CA PHE A 75 4.00 0.50 -14.22
C PHE A 75 2.84 0.51 -13.23
N TYR A 76 1.61 0.35 -13.72
CA TYR A 76 0.42 0.24 -12.88
C TYR A 76 0.53 -0.95 -11.91
N LEU A 77 0.85 -2.14 -12.42
CA LEU A 77 0.91 -3.36 -11.61
C LEU A 77 2.01 -3.31 -10.54
N GLN A 78 3.19 -2.80 -10.89
CA GLN A 78 4.29 -2.60 -9.93
C GLN A 78 3.91 -1.59 -8.83
N THR A 79 3.21 -0.53 -9.20
CA THR A 79 2.70 0.45 -8.23
C THR A 79 1.62 -0.17 -7.34
N ALA A 80 0.73 -0.98 -7.91
CA ALA A 80 -0.35 -1.63 -7.18
C ALA A 80 0.17 -2.60 -6.12
N VAL A 81 1.14 -3.47 -6.47
CA VAL A 81 1.71 -4.42 -5.51
C VAL A 81 2.47 -3.72 -4.40
N ARG A 82 3.27 -2.70 -4.73
CA ARG A 82 3.95 -1.88 -3.71
C ARG A 82 2.97 -1.28 -2.73
N ASN A 83 1.88 -0.68 -3.22
CA ASN A 83 0.86 -0.07 -2.37
C ASN A 83 0.13 -1.10 -1.50
N ARG A 84 -0.21 -2.27 -2.06
CA ARG A 84 -0.88 -3.35 -1.31
C ARG A 84 0.00 -3.92 -0.22
N VAL A 85 1.27 -4.20 -0.51
CA VAL A 85 2.27 -4.64 0.47
C VAL A 85 2.40 -3.62 1.60
N ILE A 86 2.56 -2.34 1.27
CA ILE A 86 2.68 -1.27 2.28
C ILE A 86 1.43 -1.23 3.17
N ASN A 87 0.24 -1.30 2.59
CA ASN A 87 -1.00 -1.30 3.35
C ASN A 87 -1.14 -2.54 4.24
N HIS A 88 -0.74 -3.70 3.73
CA HIS A 88 -0.74 -4.96 4.49
C HIS A 88 0.21 -4.92 5.69
N ILE A 89 1.45 -4.48 5.49
CA ILE A 89 2.43 -4.31 6.57
C ILE A 89 1.92 -3.31 7.61
N ARG A 90 1.33 -2.18 7.18
CA ARG A 90 0.72 -1.22 8.10
C ARG A 90 -0.41 -1.82 8.94
N GLN A 91 -1.26 -2.64 8.33
CA GLN A 91 -2.32 -3.36 9.04
C GLN A 91 -1.73 -4.34 10.06
N ARG A 92 -0.71 -5.12 9.68
CA ARG A 92 -0.01 -6.03 10.60
C ARG A 92 0.64 -5.29 11.76
N VAL A 93 1.31 -4.16 11.52
CA VAL A 93 1.92 -3.35 12.58
C VAL A 93 0.84 -2.77 13.50
N THR A 94 -0.27 -2.29 12.93
CA THR A 94 -1.39 -1.75 13.73
C THR A 94 -2.01 -2.86 14.58
N GLN A 95 -2.31 -4.02 14.01
CA GLN A 95 -2.81 -5.18 14.72
C GLN A 95 -1.83 -5.65 15.80
N ARG A 96 -0.53 -5.70 15.52
CA ARG A 96 0.50 -6.01 16.51
C ARG A 96 0.49 -5.00 17.65
N LYS A 97 0.43 -3.69 17.39
CA LYS A 97 0.32 -2.66 18.44
C LYS A 97 -0.95 -2.82 19.28
N TYR A 98 -2.08 -3.17 18.67
CA TYR A 98 -3.31 -3.51 19.41
C TYR A 98 -3.12 -4.77 20.27
N TRP A 99 -2.47 -5.81 19.74
CA TRP A 99 -2.16 -7.03 20.48
C TRP A 99 -1.15 -6.81 21.60
N ASP A 100 -0.16 -5.95 21.42
CA ASP A 100 0.83 -5.60 22.42
C ASP A 100 0.21 -4.74 23.53
N TYR A 101 -0.66 -3.79 23.18
CA TYR A 101 -1.50 -3.07 24.13
C TYR A 101 -2.36 -4.02 24.98
N TYR A 102 -2.94 -5.04 24.36
CA TYR A 102 -3.75 -6.06 25.05
C TYR A 102 -2.88 -7.04 25.86
N LYS A 103 -1.71 -7.41 25.35
CA LYS A 103 -0.71 -8.21 26.07
C LYS A 103 -0.19 -7.46 27.30
N ASN A 104 -0.12 -6.14 27.32
CA ASN A 104 0.27 -5.40 28.52
C ASN A 104 -0.77 -5.50 29.67
N PHE A 105 -1.96 -6.06 29.41
CA PHE A 105 -2.92 -6.45 30.44
C PHE A 105 -2.79 -7.93 30.89
N ILE A 106 -1.84 -8.69 30.32
CA ILE A 106 -1.56 -10.10 30.65
C ILE A 106 -0.05 -10.25 30.93
N PRO A 107 0.40 -10.83 32.07
CA PRO A 107 1.83 -10.91 32.39
C PRO A 107 2.66 -11.60 31.28
N GLN A 108 3.73 -10.93 30.83
CA GLN A 108 4.52 -11.22 29.60
C GLN A 108 5.46 -12.44 29.68
N GLN A 109 5.78 -12.98 28.49
CA GLN A 109 7.11 -13.51 28.16
C GLN A 109 7.68 -12.70 26.96
N LYS A 110 8.92 -12.20 27.13
CA LYS A 110 9.69 -11.36 26.21
C LYS A 110 10.38 -12.19 25.12
N ASP A 111 10.52 -11.62 23.92
CA ASP A 111 11.63 -11.95 23.01
C ASP A 111 12.04 -10.75 22.13
N ASP A 112 13.36 -10.68 21.93
CA ASP A 112 14.22 -9.93 20.97
C ASP A 112 14.32 -8.39 20.99
N THR A 113 15.54 -7.91 21.27
CA THR A 113 15.84 -6.57 21.81
C THR A 113 16.66 -5.64 20.88
N GLU A 114 17.14 -6.04 19.70
CA GLU A 114 18.00 -5.14 18.90
C GLU A 114 17.30 -4.43 17.72
N ASN A 115 16.37 -5.07 17.02
CA ASN A 115 15.58 -4.38 15.98
C ASN A 115 14.42 -3.54 16.55
N THR A 116 13.99 -3.81 17.78
CA THR A 116 12.83 -3.16 18.39
C THR A 116 13.10 -1.69 18.74
N VAL A 117 14.33 -1.36 19.11
CA VAL A 117 14.71 -0.01 19.58
C VAL A 117 14.62 1.04 18.48
N ILE A 118 15.15 0.76 17.28
CA ILE A 118 15.13 1.72 16.15
C ILE A 118 13.71 1.91 15.61
N TYR A 119 12.90 0.83 15.58
CA TYR A 119 11.51 0.89 15.14
C TYR A 119 10.60 1.65 16.12
N ASP A 120 10.87 1.54 17.42
CA ASP A 120 10.17 2.28 18.45
C ASP A 120 10.52 3.77 18.40
N ASP A 121 11.79 4.12 18.21
CA ASP A 121 12.23 5.51 18.09
C ASP A 121 11.63 6.20 16.85
N LEU A 122 11.63 5.52 15.69
CA LEU A 122 11.01 6.06 14.48
C LEU A 122 9.48 6.15 14.62
N SER A 123 8.84 5.14 15.23
CA SER A 123 7.39 5.16 15.48
C SER A 123 7.00 6.32 16.40
N GLN A 124 7.77 6.55 17.46
CA GLN A 124 7.56 7.66 18.39
C GLN A 124 7.79 9.02 17.71
N ALA A 125 8.86 9.13 16.91
CA ALA A 125 9.14 10.34 16.13
C ALA A 125 8.00 10.67 15.16
N ILE A 126 7.48 9.68 14.44
CA ILE A 126 6.33 9.85 13.54
C ILE A 126 5.10 10.29 14.33
N GLU A 127 4.80 9.64 15.45
CA GLU A 127 3.58 9.95 16.20
C GLU A 127 3.65 11.34 16.84
N HIS A 128 4.81 11.73 17.35
CA HIS A 128 5.07 13.07 17.83
C HIS A 128 4.95 14.10 16.69
N ALA A 129 5.48 13.82 15.50
CA ALA A 129 5.35 14.72 14.36
C ALA A 129 3.90 14.84 13.86
N VAL A 130 3.13 13.75 13.85
CA VAL A 130 1.70 13.75 13.53
C VAL A 130 0.90 14.53 14.57
N SER A 131 1.26 14.45 15.86
CA SER A 131 0.58 15.19 16.94
C SER A 131 0.70 16.71 16.81
N ARG A 132 1.74 17.20 16.13
CA ARG A 132 1.99 18.63 15.88
C ARG A 132 1.24 19.17 14.66
N LEU A 133 0.60 18.31 13.88
CA LEU A 133 -0.23 18.75 12.76
C LEU A 133 -1.50 19.45 13.26
N PRO A 134 -2.02 20.46 12.53
CA PRO A 134 -3.34 21.00 12.80
C PRO A 134 -4.39 19.89 12.81
N LYS A 135 -5.33 19.91 13.78
CA LYS A 135 -6.32 18.84 14.04
C LYS A 135 -6.92 18.21 12.77
N LYS A 136 -7.32 19.05 11.81
CA LYS A 136 -7.97 18.59 10.57
C LYS A 136 -6.98 17.86 9.63
N SER A 137 -5.75 18.36 9.51
CA SER A 137 -4.67 17.68 8.79
C SER A 137 -4.27 16.38 9.47
N GLN A 138 -4.17 16.37 10.80
CA GLN A 138 -3.89 15.18 11.59
C GLN A 138 -4.96 14.10 11.35
N GLN A 139 -6.24 14.46 11.45
CA GLN A 139 -7.36 13.56 11.24
C GLN A 139 -7.38 12.97 9.82
N VAL A 140 -7.21 13.81 8.80
CA VAL A 140 -7.12 13.37 7.40
C VAL A 140 -5.93 12.44 7.19
N PHE A 141 -4.77 12.77 7.77
CA PHE A 141 -3.57 11.95 7.68
C PHE A 141 -3.78 10.57 8.33
N ARG A 142 -4.36 10.51 9.53
CA ARG A 142 -4.64 9.24 10.22
C ARG A 142 -5.63 8.37 9.43
N LEU A 143 -6.73 8.94 8.96
CA LEU A 143 -7.72 8.21 8.16
C LEU A 143 -7.08 7.63 6.88
N SER A 144 -6.19 8.37 6.23
CA SER A 144 -5.55 7.91 5.00
C SER A 144 -4.39 6.94 5.24
N ARG A 145 -3.55 7.19 6.24
CA ARG A 145 -2.26 6.49 6.42
C ARG A 145 -2.27 5.41 7.49
N ILE A 146 -3.11 5.56 8.51
CA ILE A 146 -3.30 4.55 9.57
C ILE A 146 -4.49 3.65 9.22
N GLU A 147 -5.64 4.24 8.91
CA GLU A 147 -6.86 3.48 8.61
C GLU A 147 -6.99 3.07 7.14
N GLY A 148 -6.09 3.52 6.26
CA GLY A 148 -6.03 3.09 4.85
C GLY A 148 -7.20 3.55 3.97
N ARG A 149 -7.99 4.54 4.40
CA ARG A 149 -9.16 5.03 3.66
C ARG A 149 -8.75 5.80 2.40
N SER A 150 -9.52 5.63 1.33
CA SER A 150 -9.35 6.39 0.08
C SER A 150 -9.74 7.86 0.26
N THR A 151 -9.20 8.73 -0.60
CA THR A 151 -9.53 10.17 -0.61
C THR A 151 -11.03 10.41 -0.67
N SER A 152 -11.75 9.61 -1.47
CA SER A 152 -13.20 9.70 -1.64
C SER A 152 -13.96 9.31 -0.37
N GLU A 153 -13.58 8.19 0.28
CA GLU A 153 -14.18 7.77 1.56
C GLU A 153 -13.97 8.84 2.65
N ILE A 154 -12.78 9.44 2.71
CA ILE A 154 -12.46 10.48 3.69
C ILE A 154 -13.24 11.76 3.40
N ALA A 155 -13.33 12.17 2.13
CA ALA A 155 -14.12 13.32 1.68
C ALA A 155 -15.59 13.18 2.12
N ASN A 156 -16.18 12.02 1.85
CA ASN A 156 -17.56 11.71 2.26
C ASN A 156 -17.71 11.73 3.79
N ARG A 157 -16.79 11.08 4.52
CA ARG A 157 -16.84 11.00 5.99
C ARG A 157 -16.70 12.36 6.67
N LEU A 158 -15.82 13.21 6.16
CA LEU A 158 -15.52 14.52 6.75
C LEU A 158 -16.35 15.66 6.15
N LYS A 159 -17.20 15.36 5.16
CA LYS A 159 -17.98 16.34 4.38
C LYS A 159 -17.06 17.44 3.79
N LEU A 160 -16.01 16.99 3.12
CA LEU A 160 -15.02 17.85 2.45
C LEU A 160 -14.87 17.44 0.99
N SER A 161 -14.39 18.33 0.14
CA SER A 161 -14.03 17.96 -1.23
C SER A 161 -12.77 17.10 -1.25
N GLU A 162 -12.64 16.20 -2.24
CA GLU A 162 -11.41 15.42 -2.43
C GLU A 162 -10.17 16.31 -2.59
N LYS A 163 -10.33 17.49 -3.21
CA LYS A 163 -9.29 18.51 -3.31
C LYS A 163 -8.84 19.03 -1.94
N ALA A 164 -9.75 19.22 -1.00
CA ALA A 164 -9.43 19.61 0.37
C ALA A 164 -8.71 18.47 1.12
N ILE A 165 -9.12 17.20 0.90
CA ILE A 165 -8.41 16.04 1.45
C ILE A 165 -6.97 15.99 0.91
N GLN A 166 -6.79 16.14 -0.40
CA GLN A 166 -5.48 16.17 -1.04
C GLN A 166 -4.60 17.31 -0.48
N TYR A 167 -5.18 18.50 -0.29
CA TYR A 167 -4.48 19.63 0.35
C TYR A 167 -3.98 19.26 1.76
N HIS A 168 -4.86 18.69 2.60
CA HIS A 168 -4.48 18.29 3.96
C HIS A 168 -3.41 17.19 3.96
N LEU A 169 -3.46 16.24 3.03
CA LEU A 169 -2.43 15.19 2.88
C LEU A 169 -1.09 15.77 2.46
N THR A 170 -1.07 16.61 1.42
CA THR A 170 0.15 17.27 0.95
C THR A 170 0.77 18.13 2.04
N LYS A 171 -0.04 18.91 2.75
CA LYS A 171 0.42 19.73 3.88
C LYS A 171 1.02 18.86 5.00
N SER A 172 0.34 17.77 5.37
CA SER A 172 0.82 16.86 6.41
C SER A 172 2.16 16.22 6.04
N LEU A 173 2.30 15.75 4.80
CA LEU A 173 3.55 15.14 4.31
C LEU A 173 4.72 16.14 4.31
N LYS A 174 4.46 17.40 3.94
CA LYS A 174 5.49 18.46 3.96
C LYS A 174 5.99 18.70 5.39
N GLU A 175 5.09 18.84 6.34
CA GLU A 175 5.44 19.04 7.75
C GLU A 175 6.17 17.84 8.36
N LEU A 176 5.68 16.62 8.09
CA LEU A 176 6.32 15.39 8.54
C LEU A 176 7.74 15.25 7.97
N ARG A 177 7.96 15.62 6.70
CA ARG A 177 9.30 15.58 6.09
C ARG A 177 10.29 16.53 6.75
N ILE A 178 9.82 17.69 7.23
CA ILE A 178 10.67 18.64 7.96
C ILE A 178 11.01 18.10 9.34
N GLN A 179 10.02 17.56 10.05
CA GLN A 179 10.20 17.08 11.43
C GLN A 179 10.94 15.74 11.51
N LEU A 180 10.87 14.92 10.47
CA LEU A 180 11.53 13.62 10.39
C LEU A 180 12.79 13.69 9.53
N ARG A 181 13.37 14.89 9.35
CA ARG A 181 14.53 15.11 8.46
C ARG A 181 15.72 14.22 8.84
N ASP A 182 15.96 14.06 10.14
CA ASP A 182 17.06 13.24 10.67
C ASP A 182 16.79 11.73 10.50
N PHE A 183 15.53 11.36 10.28
CA PHE A 183 15.09 10.00 9.97
C PHE A 183 14.94 9.75 8.46
N ILE A 184 15.22 10.72 7.57
CA ILE A 184 15.05 10.55 6.12
C ILE A 184 15.86 9.37 5.58
N LEU A 185 17.09 9.17 6.08
CA LEU A 185 17.91 8.03 5.66
C LEU A 185 17.28 6.69 6.09
N ALA A 186 16.75 6.61 7.31
CA ALA A 186 16.00 5.43 7.77
C ALA A 186 14.71 5.22 6.96
N ILE A 187 13.97 6.29 6.68
CA ILE A 187 12.75 6.25 5.86
C ILE A 187 13.06 5.80 4.42
N LEU A 188 14.18 6.25 3.82
CA LEU A 188 14.59 5.84 2.48
C LEU A 188 15.05 4.38 2.44
N LEU A 189 15.72 3.89 3.48
CA LEU A 189 16.10 2.48 3.61
C LEU A 189 14.87 1.54 3.64
N PHE A 190 13.73 2.01 4.14
CA PHE A 190 12.45 1.28 4.11
C PHE A 190 11.62 1.50 2.84
N ILE A 191 11.93 2.53 2.04
CA ILE A 191 11.21 2.84 0.79
C ILE A 191 11.87 2.15 -0.42
N ASP A 192 13.17 1.87 -0.36
CA ASP A 192 13.96 1.27 -1.46
C ASP A 192 14.33 -0.21 -1.28
N GLN A 193 13.93 -0.87 -0.19
CA GLN A 193 14.00 -2.33 -0.12
C GLN A 193 12.68 -2.94 -0.47
#